data_AF-A0A4Y2V3K1-F1
#
_entry.id   AF-A0A4Y2V3K1-F1
#
_cell.length_a   1.000
_cell.length_b   1.000
_cell.length_c   1.000
_cell.angle_alpha   90.00
_cell.angle_beta   90.00
_cell.angle_gamma   90.00
#
_symmetry.space_group_name_H-M   'P 1'
#
loop_
_entity.id
_entity.type
_entity.pdbx_description
1 polymer ?
#
loop_
_entity_poly.entity_id
_entity_poly.type
_entity_poly.pdbx_seq_one_letter_code
_entity_poly.pdbx_strand_id
1 'polypeptide(L)'
;MSTPRKGSGQKPKIPWYQDVDGFRITGFLSVDTYKSALAYKPRPDDIFIVAYPKCGTHWIQNILGCIFREGTAFNSTLELFSE
;
A
#
# COMPACT_ATOMS: atom_id res chain seq x y z
N MET A 1 7.60 33.96 28.91
CA MET A 1 6.22 34.25 28.42
C MET A 1 6.34 34.92 27.06
N SER A 2 6.29 34.14 25.98
CA SER A 2 6.25 34.64 24.60
C SER A 2 4.81 34.54 24.11
N THR A 3 4.24 35.67 23.71
CA THR A 3 2.89 35.80 23.16
C THR A 3 2.76 35.01 21.84
N PRO A 4 1.60 34.37 21.55
CA PRO A 4 1.42 33.66 20.29
C PRO A 4 1.12 34.66 19.16
N ARG A 5 1.84 34.54 18.04
CA ARG A 5 1.48 35.21 16.78
C ARG A 5 0.20 34.56 16.24
N LYS A 6 -0.88 35.31 16.18
CA LYS A 6 -2.15 34.91 15.54
C LYS A 6 -1.98 35.04 14.01
N GLY A 7 -1.37 34.04 13.39
CA GLY A 7 -1.38 33.88 11.93
C GLY A 7 -2.72 33.29 11.49
N SER A 8 -3.29 33.82 10.40
CA SER A 8 -4.50 33.34 9.73
C SER A 8 -4.57 31.80 9.67
N GLY A 9 -5.47 31.20 10.45
CA GLY A 9 -5.51 29.77 10.69
C GLY A 9 -6.03 28.96 9.51
N GLN A 10 -5.18 28.66 8.52
CA GLN A 10 -5.37 27.45 7.71
C GLN A 10 -5.18 26.25 8.63
N LYS A 11 -6.22 25.41 8.76
CA LYS A 11 -6.08 24.12 9.45
C LYS A 11 -4.94 23.35 8.77
N PRO A 12 -4.02 22.71 9.53
CA PRO A 12 -2.94 21.94 8.94
C PRO A 12 -3.53 20.88 7.99
N LYS A 13 -2.96 20.77 6.79
CA LYS A 13 -3.30 19.68 5.86
C LYS A 13 -2.82 18.37 6.47
N ILE A 14 -3.71 17.67 7.14
CA ILE A 14 -3.44 16.33 7.64
C ILE A 14 -3.41 15.34 6.46
N PRO A 15 -2.44 14.40 6.43
CA PRO A 15 -2.50 13.29 5.48
C PRO A 15 -3.82 12.55 5.66
N TRP A 16 -4.40 12.08 4.55
CA TRP A 16 -5.66 11.34 4.60
C TRP A 16 -5.39 9.90 5.03
N TYR A 17 -5.71 9.58 6.29
CA TYR A 17 -5.60 8.26 6.88
C TYR A 17 -6.78 7.98 7.82
N GLN A 18 -6.91 6.71 8.21
CA GLN A 18 -7.89 6.20 9.16
C GLN A 18 -7.14 5.39 10.21
N ASP A 19 -7.47 5.56 11.49
CA ASP A 19 -6.93 4.72 12.56
C ASP A 19 -7.82 3.47 12.71
N VAL A 20 -7.22 2.29 12.55
CA VAL A 20 -7.90 0.99 12.68
C VAL A 20 -7.06 0.09 13.57
N ASP A 21 -7.60 -0.28 14.73
CA ASP A 21 -6.96 -1.21 15.69
C ASP A 21 -5.50 -0.83 16.05
N GLY A 22 -5.21 0.48 16.12
CA GLY A 22 -3.87 1.01 16.41
C GLY A 22 -2.96 1.24 15.20
N PHE A 23 -3.42 0.92 13.99
CA PHE A 23 -2.69 1.15 12.73
C PHE A 23 -3.25 2.35 11.95
N ARG A 24 -2.35 3.13 11.35
CA ARG A 24 -2.72 4.19 10.40
C ARG A 24 -2.83 3.61 9.00
N ILE A 25 -4.06 3.46 8.53
CA ILE A 25 -4.39 2.96 7.21
C ILE A 25 -4.61 4.13 6.26
N THR A 26 -4.07 4.04 5.04
CA THR A 26 -4.25 5.08 4.02
C THR A 26 -5.73 5.32 3.77
N GLY A 27 -6.18 6.57 3.66
CA GLY A 27 -7.61 6.88 3.58
C GLY A 27 -8.33 6.29 2.36
N PHE A 28 -7.61 5.98 1.27
CA PHE A 28 -8.19 5.36 0.09
C PHE A 28 -8.53 3.88 0.27
N LEU A 29 -7.91 3.21 1.24
CA LEU A 29 -8.16 1.80 1.53
C LEU A 29 -9.33 1.71 2.51
N SER A 30 -10.39 0.98 2.14
CA SER A 30 -11.53 0.79 3.03
C SER A 30 -11.13 -0.04 4.25
N VAL A 31 -11.77 0.25 5.39
CA VAL A 31 -11.57 -0.51 6.62
C VAL A 31 -11.95 -1.98 6.42
N ASP A 32 -12.99 -2.25 5.63
CA ASP A 32 -13.45 -3.61 5.34
C ASP A 32 -12.42 -4.39 4.52
N THR A 33 -11.76 -3.76 3.54
CA THR A 33 -10.68 -4.40 2.77
C THR A 33 -9.46 -4.68 3.67
N TYR A 34 -9.14 -3.78 4.59
CA TYR A 34 -8.06 -4.03 5.57
C TYR A 34 -8.39 -5.23 6.46
N LYS A 35 -9.61 -5.28 7.02
CA LYS A 35 -10.04 -6.39 7.88
C LYS A 35 -10.14 -7.71 7.14
N SER A 36 -10.62 -7.70 5.89
CA SER A 36 -10.70 -8.92 5.08
C SER A 36 -9.31 -9.45 4.73
N ALA A 37 -8.34 -8.57 4.46
CA ALA A 37 -6.95 -8.96 4.24
C ALA A 37 -6.33 -9.64 5.47
N LEU A 38 -6.63 -9.16 6.69
CA LEU A 38 -6.18 -9.81 7.93
C LEU A 38 -6.81 -11.20 8.17
N ALA A 39 -8.02 -11.42 7.65
CA ALA A 39 -8.73 -12.70 7.74
C ALA A 39 -8.41 -13.67 6.59
N TYR A 40 -7.53 -13.28 5.66
CA TYR A 40 -7.15 -14.09 4.51
C TYR A 40 -6.55 -15.43 4.95
N LYS A 41 -6.98 -16.52 4.31
CA LYS A 41 -6.48 -17.88 4.55
C LYS A 41 -5.54 -18.27 3.41
N PRO A 42 -4.21 -18.26 3.62
CA PRO A 42 -3.26 -18.58 2.56
C PRO A 42 -3.35 -20.04 2.16
N ARG A 43 -3.07 -20.31 0.89
CA ARG A 43 -2.77 -21.63 0.36
C ARG A 43 -1.28 -21.96 0.57
N PRO A 44 -0.90 -23.24 0.57
CA PRO A 44 0.50 -23.65 0.69
C PRO A 44 1.42 -23.13 -0.43
N ASP A 45 0.87 -22.78 -1.58
CA ASP A 45 1.57 -22.33 -2.78
C ASP A 45 1.54 -20.80 -2.99
N ASP A 46 0.93 -20.05 -2.07
CA ASP A 46 0.90 -18.58 -2.16
C ASP A 46 2.27 -17.96 -1.85
N ILE A 47 2.60 -16.89 -2.58
CA ILE A 47 3.82 -16.09 -2.36
C ILE A 47 3.43 -14.68 -1.93
N PHE A 48 3.99 -14.23 -0.81
CA PHE A 48 3.76 -12.88 -0.29
C PHE A 48 4.97 -11.98 -0.51
N ILE A 49 4.73 -10.81 -1.11
CA ILE A 49 5.70 -9.73 -1.17
C ILE A 49 5.49 -8.82 0.04
N VAL A 50 6.41 -8.87 1.00
CA VAL A 50 6.33 -8.08 2.24
C VAL A 50 7.35 -6.95 2.18
N ALA A 51 6.88 -5.71 2.08
CA ALA A 51 7.72 -4.52 2.04
C ALA A 51 7.01 -3.31 2.64
N TYR A 52 7.78 -2.41 3.24
CA TYR A 52 7.26 -1.09 3.60
C TYR A 52 7.01 -0.26 2.31
N PRO A 53 6.00 0.63 2.28
CA PRO A 53 5.74 1.45 1.11
C PRO A 53 7.01 2.15 0.58
N LYS A 54 7.18 2.12 -0.73
CA LYS A 54 8.33 2.69 -1.48
C LYS A 54 9.65 1.91 -1.38
N CYS A 55 9.67 0.72 -0.78
CA CYS A 55 10.85 -0.17 -0.76
C CYS A 55 10.98 -1.08 -1.99
N GLY A 56 10.40 -0.71 -3.14
CA GLY A 56 10.58 -1.46 -4.40
C GLY A 56 9.59 -2.61 -4.64
N THR A 57 8.39 -2.58 -4.05
CA THR A 57 7.32 -3.57 -4.31
C THR A 57 7.10 -3.83 -5.80
N HIS A 58 7.06 -2.76 -6.61
CA HIS A 58 6.90 -2.86 -8.07
C HIS A 58 8.03 -3.64 -8.75
N TRP A 59 9.28 -3.46 -8.30
CA TRP A 59 10.41 -4.18 -8.89
C TRP A 59 10.32 -5.67 -8.60
N ILE A 60 10.02 -6.04 -7.36
CA ILE A 60 9.89 -7.45 -6.97
C ILE A 60 8.69 -8.12 -7.66
N GLN A 61 7.55 -7.42 -7.78
CA GLN A 61 6.40 -7.90 -8.55
C GLN A 61 6.78 -8.22 -10.00
N ASN A 62 7.50 -7.31 -10.67
CA ASN A 62 7.94 -7.53 -12.05
C ASN A 62 8.91 -8.71 -12.18
N ILE A 63 9.88 -8.84 -11.27
CA ILE A 63 10.85 -9.96 -11.28
C ILE A 63 10.12 -11.30 -11.11
N LEU A 64 9.22 -11.41 -10.12
CA LEU A 64 8.46 -12.62 -9.88
C LEU A 64 7.55 -12.96 -11.07
N GLY A 65 6.88 -11.95 -11.63
CA GLY A 65 6.07 -12.14 -12.83
C GLY A 65 6.87 -12.66 -14.01
N CYS A 66 8.07 -12.14 -14.27
CA CYS A 66 8.96 -12.70 -15.29
C CYS A 66 9.36 -14.15 -14.99
N ILE A 67 9.63 -14.51 -13.73
CA ILE A 67 9.95 -15.89 -13.35
C ILE A 67 8.77 -16.83 -13.66
N PHE A 68 7.55 -16.44 -13.28
CA PHE A 68 6.34 -17.23 -13.54
C PHE A 68 5.96 -17.30 -15.02
N ARG A 69 6.38 -16.32 -15.82
CA ARG A 69 6.16 -16.26 -17.27
C ARG A 69 7.35 -16.78 -18.08
N GLU A 70 8.21 -17.58 -17.46
CA GLU A 70 9.37 -18.22 -18.11
C GLU A 70 10.30 -17.23 -18.84
N GLY A 71 10.47 -16.04 -18.25
CA GLY A 71 11.30 -14.96 -18.78
C GLY A 71 10.58 -13.97 -19.71
N THR A 72 9.27 -14.15 -19.96
CA THR A 72 8.50 -13.25 -20.82
C THR A 72 8.13 -11.96 -20.07
N ALA A 73 8.58 -10.82 -20.59
CA ALA A 73 8.28 -9.50 -20.01
C ALA A 73 6.79 -9.12 -20.12
N PHE A 74 6.36 -8.22 -19.23
CA PHE A 74 5.09 -7.52 -19.36
C PHE A 74 5.20 -6.42 -20.42
N ASN A 75 4.15 -6.23 -21.21
CA ASN A 75 4.08 -5.17 -22.23
C ASN A 75 3.57 -3.85 -21.65
N SER A 76 2.93 -3.88 -20.47
CA SER A 76 2.47 -2.68 -19.80
C SER A 76 2.36 -2.85 -18.29
N THR A 77 2.33 -1.72 -17.59
CA THR A 77 2.03 -1.66 -16.16
C THR A 77 0.64 -2.19 -15.82
N LEU A 78 -0.35 -2.02 -16.71
CA LEU A 78 -1.70 -2.52 -16.49
C LEU A 78 -1.75 -4.04 -16.55
N GLU A 79 -0.97 -4.65 -17.44
CA GLU A 79 -0.81 -6.10 -17.53
C GLU A 79 -0.28 -6.67 -16.21
N LEU A 80 0.73 -6.02 -15.61
CA LEU A 80 1.28 -6.41 -14.30
C LEU A 80 0.24 -6.37 -13.15
N PHE A 81 -0.78 -5.51 -13.24
CA PHE A 81 -1.80 -5.37 -12.19
C PHE A 81 -3.12 -6.09 -12.49
N SER A 82 -3.25 -6.69 -13.67
CA SER A 82 -4.50 -7.32 -14.14
C SER A 82 -4.43 -8.84 -14.26
N GLU A 83 -3.22 -9.41 -14.27
CA GLU A 83 -2.99 -10.86 -14.07
C GLU A 83 -3.01 -11.22 -12.58
#